data_AF-A0A2H3L5H2-F1
#
_entry.id   AF-A0A2H3L5H2-F1
#
_cell.length_a   1.000
_cell.length_b   1.000
_cell.length_c   1.000
_cell.angle_alpha   90.00
_cell.angle_beta   90.00
_cell.angle_gamma   90.00
#
_symmetry.space_group_name_H-M   'P 1'
#
loop_
_entity.id
_entity.type
_entity.pdbx_description
1 polymer ?
#
loop_
_entity_poly.entity_id
_entity_poly.type
_entity_poly.pdbx_seq_one_letter_code
_entity_poly.pdbx_strand_id
1 'polypeptide(L)'
;MYAAFTRAADALFDLADALLTDPLAQRLVELALSPAFRRRWPRLYEALEDGRMDQAALRQTFVDAMPTPPGGKRLLLGLDTSSLFRPEAQTFRDRTYVYQANTPTGRRRPARG
;
A
#
# COMPACT_ATOMS: atom_id res chain seq x y z
N MET A 1 13.66 4.33 1.27
CA MET A 1 12.48 3.97 0.45
C MET A 1 12.82 3.91 -1.03
N TYR A 2 13.26 5.00 -1.68
CA TYR A 2 13.57 5.01 -3.11
C TYR A 2 14.53 3.88 -3.57
N ALA A 3 15.61 3.65 -2.82
CA ALA A 3 16.59 2.59 -3.11
C ALA A 3 16.01 1.17 -3.11
N ALA A 4 14.85 0.94 -2.48
CA ALA A 4 14.18 -0.35 -2.50
C ALA A 4 13.40 -0.59 -3.80
N PHE A 5 13.16 0.43 -4.63
CA PHE A 5 12.50 0.27 -5.92
C PHE A 5 13.52 -0.12 -7.00
N THR A 6 13.55 -1.39 -7.33
CA THR A 6 14.48 -1.99 -8.31
C THR A 6 14.08 -1.77 -9.78
N ARG A 7 12.80 -1.47 -10.07
CA ARG A 7 12.31 -1.11 -11.41
C ARG A 7 11.19 -0.07 -11.31
N ALA A 8 11.19 0.90 -12.23
CA ALA A 8 10.26 2.04 -12.24
C ALA A 8 10.32 2.92 -10.98
N ALA A 9 11.52 3.05 -10.37
CA ALA A 9 11.72 3.68 -9.06
C ALA A 9 11.08 5.05 -8.92
N ASP A 10 11.28 5.92 -9.90
CA ASP A 10 10.70 7.26 -9.83
C ASP A 10 9.17 7.25 -9.83
N ALA A 11 8.55 6.44 -10.68
CA ALA A 11 7.09 6.40 -10.78
C ALA A 11 6.45 5.76 -9.56
N LEU A 12 7.09 4.74 -8.99
CA LEU A 12 6.67 4.14 -7.71
C LEU A 12 6.85 5.10 -6.53
N PHE A 13 7.92 5.90 -6.53
CA PHE A 13 8.16 6.90 -5.51
C PHE A 13 7.17 8.07 -5.60
N ASP A 14 6.97 8.64 -6.79
CA ASP A 14 5.98 9.69 -7.03
C ASP A 14 4.55 9.17 -6.69
N LEU A 15 4.24 7.90 -6.97
CA LEU A 15 2.96 7.29 -6.58
C LEU A 15 2.81 7.14 -5.06
N ALA A 16 3.88 6.75 -4.37
CA ALA A 16 3.86 6.68 -2.91
C ALA A 16 3.69 8.07 -2.28
N ASP A 17 4.34 9.08 -2.84
CA ASP A 17 4.19 10.47 -2.39
C ASP A 17 2.75 10.97 -2.61
N ALA A 18 2.16 10.68 -3.79
CA ALA A 18 0.75 10.98 -4.07
C ALA A 18 -0.20 10.29 -3.09
N LEU A 19 0.03 9.02 -2.73
CA LEU A 19 -0.78 8.30 -1.74
C LEU A 19 -0.68 8.90 -0.33
N LEU A 20 0.49 9.40 0.05
CA LEU A 20 0.71 9.99 1.37
C LEU A 20 0.17 11.42 1.47
N THR A 21 0.14 12.15 0.36
CA THR A 21 -0.24 13.57 0.31
C THR A 21 -1.68 13.81 -0.13
N ASP A 22 -2.31 12.85 -0.81
CA ASP A 22 -3.71 12.91 -1.25
C ASP A 22 -4.57 11.81 -0.57
N PRO A 23 -4.96 12.00 0.70
CA PRO A 23 -5.72 11.01 1.46
C PRO A 23 -7.17 10.84 0.97
N LEU A 24 -7.66 11.72 0.09
CA LEU A 24 -9.02 11.67 -0.43
C LEU A 24 -9.13 10.87 -1.73
N ALA A 25 -8.02 10.71 -2.47
CA ALA A 25 -8.00 9.92 -3.69
C ALA A 25 -8.51 8.48 -3.44
N GLN A 26 -9.62 8.15 -4.11
CA GLN A 26 -10.25 6.83 -4.10
C GLN A 26 -9.89 6.01 -5.34
N ARG A 27 -9.34 6.67 -6.36
CA ARG A 27 -9.10 6.06 -7.68
C ARG A 27 -7.68 6.34 -8.15
N LEU A 28 -7.19 5.42 -8.97
CA LEU A 28 -5.85 5.52 -9.54
C LEU A 28 -5.67 6.75 -10.45
N VAL A 29 -6.75 7.14 -11.13
CA VAL A 29 -6.76 8.35 -11.94
C VAL A 29 -6.60 9.62 -11.11
N GLU A 30 -7.17 9.65 -9.91
CA GLU A 30 -7.04 10.79 -9.00
C GLU A 30 -5.60 10.92 -8.50
N LEU A 31 -4.98 9.80 -8.13
CA LEU A 31 -3.56 9.76 -7.73
C LEU A 31 -2.62 10.24 -8.84
N ALA A 32 -2.90 9.90 -10.08
CA ALA A 32 -2.09 10.34 -11.21
C ALA A 32 -2.25 11.83 -11.56
N LEU A 33 -3.34 12.45 -11.09
CA LEU A 33 -3.61 13.89 -11.22
C LEU A 33 -3.10 14.68 -10.00
N SER A 34 -2.64 13.98 -8.95
CA SER A 34 -2.05 14.61 -7.77
C SER A 34 -0.82 15.44 -8.17
N PRO A 35 -0.63 16.64 -7.59
CA PRO A 35 0.59 17.43 -7.79
C PRO A 35 1.89 16.70 -7.43
N ALA A 36 1.81 15.73 -6.50
CA ALA A 36 2.93 14.88 -6.12
C ALA A 36 3.30 13.88 -7.23
N PHE A 37 2.35 13.51 -8.10
CA PHE A 37 2.60 12.65 -9.25
C PHE A 37 3.03 13.45 -10.47
N ARG A 38 4.32 13.71 -10.59
CA ARG A 38 4.89 14.55 -11.66
C ARG A 38 4.92 13.90 -13.04
N ARG A 39 4.44 12.66 -13.17
CA ARG A 39 4.57 11.83 -14.38
C ARG A 39 3.25 11.68 -15.10
N ARG A 40 3.31 11.28 -16.38
CA ARG A 40 2.10 11.08 -17.20
C ARG A 40 1.32 9.85 -16.76
N TRP A 41 0.01 9.91 -16.97
CA TRP A 41 -0.95 8.85 -16.64
C TRP A 41 -0.53 7.42 -17.04
N PRO A 42 -0.01 7.16 -18.25
CA PRO A 42 0.39 5.79 -18.64
C PRO A 42 1.52 5.22 -17.78
N ARG A 43 2.41 6.09 -17.28
CA ARG A 43 3.57 5.70 -16.46
C ARG A 43 3.15 5.14 -15.12
N LEU A 44 1.97 5.52 -14.63
CA LEU A 44 1.44 4.98 -13.39
C LEU A 44 1.08 3.50 -13.58
N TYR A 45 0.26 3.20 -14.59
CA TYR A 45 -0.14 1.82 -14.89
C TYR A 45 1.06 0.94 -15.22
N GLU A 46 1.98 1.43 -16.06
CA GLU A 46 3.25 0.74 -16.34
C GLU A 46 4.04 0.46 -15.05
N ALA A 47 4.14 1.43 -14.14
CA ALA A 47 4.85 1.22 -12.88
C ALA A 47 4.19 0.20 -11.96
N LEU A 48 2.86 0.07 -11.97
CA LEU A 48 2.17 -0.95 -11.19
C LEU A 48 2.26 -2.35 -11.80
N GLU A 49 2.27 -2.44 -13.12
CA GLU A 49 2.37 -3.71 -13.84
C GLU A 49 3.80 -4.26 -13.82
N ASP A 50 4.76 -3.40 -14.15
CA ASP A 50 6.15 -3.79 -14.40
C ASP A 50 7.11 -3.42 -13.26
N GLY A 51 6.67 -2.56 -12.34
CA GLY A 51 7.49 -2.11 -11.22
C GLY A 51 7.92 -3.27 -10.34
N ARG A 52 9.12 -3.15 -9.79
CA ARG A 52 9.70 -4.16 -8.88
C ARG A 52 10.29 -3.48 -7.68
N MET A 53 10.09 -4.08 -6.52
CA MET A 53 10.62 -3.57 -5.27
C MET A 53 11.21 -4.71 -4.44
N ASP A 54 12.33 -4.44 -3.80
CA ASP A 54 12.85 -5.25 -2.71
C ASP A 54 12.03 -4.96 -1.46
N GLN A 55 11.08 -5.85 -1.17
CA GLN A 55 10.21 -5.70 -0.02
C GLN A 55 10.97 -5.80 1.31
N ALA A 56 12.09 -6.53 1.37
CA ALA A 56 12.88 -6.64 2.59
C ALA A 56 13.63 -5.33 2.86
N ALA A 57 14.28 -4.77 1.84
CA ALA A 57 14.92 -3.45 1.94
C ALA A 57 13.92 -2.32 2.27
N LEU A 58 12.71 -2.40 1.69
CA LEU A 58 11.64 -1.45 2.00
C LEU A 58 11.19 -1.56 3.46
N ARG A 59 10.95 -2.78 3.97
CA ARG A 59 10.61 -3.01 5.38
C ARG A 59 11.72 -2.52 6.30
N GLN A 60 12.98 -2.80 5.98
CA GLN A 60 14.12 -2.33 6.78
C GLN A 60 14.17 -0.80 6.85
N THR A 61 13.92 -0.11 5.73
CA THR A 61 13.81 1.36 5.74
C THR A 61 12.80 1.86 6.78
N PHE A 62 11.63 1.21 6.88
CA PHE A 62 10.61 1.59 7.87
C PHE A 62 11.04 1.28 9.30
N VAL A 63 11.73 0.16 9.53
CA VAL A 63 12.30 -0.18 10.83
C VAL A 63 13.33 0.87 11.26
N ASP A 64 14.21 1.28 10.35
CA ASP A 64 15.25 2.28 10.64
C ASP A 64 14.66 3.67 10.92
N ALA A 65 13.47 3.96 10.36
CA ALA A 65 12.73 5.19 10.59
C ALA A 65 11.85 5.16 11.86
N MET A 66 11.79 4.04 12.59
CA MET A 66 10.98 3.93 13.80
C MET A 66 11.44 4.92 14.88
N PRO A 67 10.51 5.60 15.57
CA PRO A 67 10.87 6.55 16.60
C PRO A 67 11.60 5.84 17.76
N THR A 68 12.72 6.41 18.18
CA THR A 68 13.39 5.95 19.41
C THR A 68 12.66 6.55 20.62
N PRO A 69 12.17 5.73 21.57
CA PRO A 69 11.45 6.24 22.73
C PRO A 69 12.38 7.12 23.60
N PRO A 70 11.94 8.33 23.98
CA PRO A 70 12.78 9.24 24.76
C PRO A 70 12.99 8.73 26.20
N GLY A 71 14.20 8.96 26.73
CA GLY A 71 14.50 8.86 28.17
C GLY A 71 14.31 7.47 28.77
N GLY A 72 14.91 6.43 28.17
CA GLY A 72 14.93 5.07 28.75
C GLY A 72 13.56 4.36 28.77
N LYS A 73 12.54 4.96 28.15
CA LYS A 73 11.22 4.34 27.98
C LYS A 73 11.30 3.23 26.93
N ARG A 74 10.40 2.24 27.03
CA ARG A 74 10.30 1.13 26.07
C ARG A 74 9.25 1.44 25.01
N LEU A 75 9.53 1.03 23.78
CA LEU A 75 8.55 1.03 22.68
C LEU A 75 7.59 -0.14 22.89
N LEU A 76 6.29 0.14 22.94
CA LEU A 76 5.24 -0.88 22.98
C LEU A 76 4.60 -0.97 21.59
N LEU A 77 4.57 -2.16 21.00
CA LEU A 77 3.97 -2.40 19.69
C LEU A 77 2.73 -3.28 19.84
N GLY A 78 1.57 -2.74 19.48
CA GLY A 78 0.36 -3.52 19.30
C GLY A 78 0.40 -4.19 17.94
N LEU A 79 0.38 -5.53 17.90
CA LEU A 79 0.35 -6.30 16.67
C LEU A 79 -1.03 -6.95 16.53
N ASP A 80 -1.67 -6.75 15.38
CA ASP A 80 -2.84 -7.49 14.97
C ASP A 80 -2.60 -8.13 13.60
N THR A 81 -3.47 -9.06 13.22
CA THR A 81 -3.45 -9.63 11.86
C THR A 81 -4.75 -9.26 11.18
N SER A 82 -4.63 -8.47 10.12
CA SER A 82 -5.76 -8.07 9.29
C SER A 82 -5.70 -8.79 7.95
N SER A 83 -6.75 -9.55 7.63
CA SER A 83 -6.85 -10.27 6.36
C SER A 83 -7.27 -9.32 5.23
N LEU A 84 -6.51 -9.32 4.13
CA LEU A 84 -6.86 -8.58 2.92
C LEU A 84 -7.88 -9.37 2.10
N PHE A 85 -9.14 -8.95 2.17
CA PHE A 85 -10.24 -9.61 1.46
C PHE A 85 -10.29 -9.17 0.00
N ARG A 86 -10.09 -10.11 -0.94
CA ARG A 86 -10.05 -9.86 -2.39
C ARG A 86 -10.94 -10.85 -3.17
N PRO A 87 -12.27 -10.78 -3.04
CA PRO A 87 -13.18 -11.74 -3.67
C PRO A 87 -13.12 -11.72 -5.20
N GLU A 88 -12.76 -10.58 -5.79
CA GLU A 88 -12.65 -10.39 -7.24
C GLU A 88 -11.33 -10.91 -7.83
N ALA A 89 -10.34 -11.26 -7.01
CA ALA A 89 -9.00 -11.65 -7.44
C ALA A 89 -8.87 -13.17 -7.71
N GLN A 90 -9.82 -13.75 -8.44
CA GLN A 90 -9.94 -15.21 -8.61
C GLN A 90 -8.72 -15.87 -9.29
N THR A 91 -8.06 -15.14 -10.18
CA THR A 91 -6.90 -15.57 -10.97
C THR A 91 -5.57 -15.16 -10.35
N PHE A 92 -5.57 -14.48 -9.20
CA PHE A 92 -4.34 -14.00 -8.57
C PHE A 92 -3.55 -15.19 -8.01
N ARG A 93 -2.28 -15.29 -8.39
CA ARG A 93 -1.40 -16.41 -8.01
C ARG A 93 -1.26 -16.54 -6.50
N ASP A 94 -1.16 -15.40 -5.80
CA ASP A 94 -0.99 -15.34 -4.35
C ASP A 94 -2.32 -15.07 -3.62
N ARG A 95 -3.42 -15.66 -4.10
CA ARG A 95 -4.73 -15.54 -3.44
C ARG A 95 -4.70 -16.17 -2.05
N THR A 96 -5.35 -15.53 -1.09
CA THR A 96 -5.46 -15.99 0.29
C THR A 96 -6.85 -16.56 0.58
N TYR A 97 -6.92 -17.58 1.42
CA TYR A 97 -8.19 -18.07 1.96
C TYR A 97 -8.58 -17.23 3.17
N VAL A 98 -9.67 -16.47 3.03
CA VAL A 98 -10.20 -15.61 4.10
C VAL A 98 -11.63 -16.04 4.39
N TYR A 99 -11.91 -16.38 5.65
CA TYR A 99 -13.26 -16.72 6.07
C TYR A 99 -14.21 -15.53 5.90
N GLN A 100 -15.34 -15.78 5.26
CA GLN A 100 -16.44 -14.83 5.13
C GLN A 100 -17.72 -15.49 5.67
N ALA A 101 -18.36 -14.87 6.64
CA ALA A 101 -19.68 -15.29 7.08
C ALA A 101 -20.69 -15.10 5.93
N ASN A 102 -21.64 -16.03 5.78
CA ASN A 102 -22.71 -15.94 4.79
C ASN A 102 -23.66 -14.77 5.14
N THR A 103 -23.33 -13.57 4.69
CA THR A 103 -24.22 -12.42 4.79
C THR A 103 -25.25 -12.51 3.67
N PRO A 104 -26.56 -12.29 3.94
CA PRO A 104 -27.57 -12.23 2.89
C PRO A 104 -27.17 -11.25 1.77
N THR A 105 -27.42 -11.66 0.52
CA THR A 105 -27.06 -10.90 -0.68
C THR A 105 -27.58 -9.47 -0.57
N GLY A 106 -26.69 -8.47 -0.64
CA GLY A 106 -27.03 -7.04 -0.58
C GLY A 106 -26.50 -6.27 0.63
N ARG A 107 -25.93 -6.90 1.66
CA ARG A 107 -25.25 -6.18 2.76
C ARG A 107 -23.74 -6.14 2.56
N ARG A 108 -23.21 -4.97 2.17
CA ARG A 108 -21.77 -4.66 2.20
C ARG A 108 -21.30 -4.71 3.66
N ARG A 109 -20.13 -5.29 3.93
CA ARG A 109 -19.51 -5.24 5.27
C ARG A 109 -19.44 -3.78 5.72
N PRO A 110 -19.84 -3.42 6.96
CA PRO A 110 -19.52 -2.10 7.48
C PRO A 110 -17.99 -1.95 7.48
N ALA A 111 -17.50 -0.81 7.00
CA ALA A 111 -16.10 -0.46 7.12
C ALA A 111 -15.74 -0.50 8.62
N ARG A 112 -14.73 -1.28 8.99
CA ARG A 112 -14.23 -1.27 10.37
C ARG A 112 -13.57 0.10 10.61
N GLY A 113 -14.10 0.85 11.57
CA GLY A 113 -13.43 1.99 12.17
C GLY A 113 -12.40 1.57 13.20
#